data_AF-A0A661UT83-F1
#
_entry.id   AF-A0A661UT83-F1
#
_cell.length_a   1.000
_cell.length_b   1.000
_cell.length_c   1.000
_cell.angle_alpha   90.00
_cell.angle_beta   90.00
_cell.angle_gamma   90.00
#
_symmetry.space_group_name_H-M   'P 1'
#
loop_
_entity.id
_entity.type
_entity.pdbx_description
1 polymer ?
#
loop_
_entity_poly.entity_id
_entity_poly.type
_entity_poly.pdbx_seq_one_letter_code
_entity_poly.pdbx_strand_id
1 'polypeptide(L)'
;MNLNNSNFQTGAGKAGPGTQRGVSLIVALVMLIVLTLIGVSSMNTAIVELKMAGSSQQQSIALNRANELLRVGEDRVVEIVTDPLAFDFSASDDGYYTKADNIDVHNIHWAEQGLSSIQGTNAGETYIAEYLGDEEIPGESRKEGTDGRIIGGAVHTFRITSRSAAGKSALRLVQSIYVTSSPP
;
A
#
# COMPACT_ATOMS: atom_id res chain seq x y z
N MET A 1 -46.32 100.83 27.48
CA MET A 1 -45.27 100.03 28.15
C MET A 1 -45.47 98.59 27.71
N ASN A 2 -44.51 97.77 27.32
CA ASN A 2 -43.09 97.87 26.98
C ASN A 2 -42.74 96.52 26.32
N LEU A 3 -41.74 96.51 25.47
CA LEU A 3 -41.20 95.40 24.67
C LEU A 3 -40.45 94.37 25.54
N ASN A 4 -40.51 93.07 25.18
CA ASN A 4 -39.40 92.09 25.19
C ASN A 4 -39.95 90.70 24.81
N ASN A 5 -39.65 90.09 23.66
CA ASN A 5 -38.37 89.59 23.17
C ASN A 5 -37.73 88.52 24.06
N SER A 6 -37.76 87.26 23.60
CA SER A 6 -36.54 86.45 23.52
C SER A 6 -36.71 85.34 22.48
N ASN A 7 -36.02 85.52 21.36
CA ASN A 7 -35.76 84.54 20.33
C ASN A 7 -35.17 83.25 20.92
N PHE A 8 -35.82 82.11 20.68
CA PHE A 8 -35.16 80.81 20.76
C PHE A 8 -34.56 80.48 19.39
N GLN A 9 -33.30 80.89 19.17
CA GLN A 9 -32.51 80.46 18.02
C GLN A 9 -31.91 79.08 18.26
N THR A 10 -32.31 78.13 17.40
CA THR A 10 -31.55 77.02 16.81
C THR A 10 -30.26 76.55 17.52
N GLY A 11 -30.33 75.35 18.08
CA GLY A 11 -29.21 74.42 18.12
C GLY A 11 -29.32 73.42 16.96
N ALA A 12 -29.04 73.84 15.73
CA ALA A 12 -28.81 72.90 14.64
C ALA A 12 -27.50 72.15 14.95
N GLY A 13 -27.61 70.96 15.54
CA GLY A 13 -26.49 70.05 15.72
C GLY A 13 -25.91 69.71 14.35
N LYS A 14 -24.77 70.32 14.00
CA LYS A 14 -23.96 69.90 12.85
C LYS A 14 -23.45 68.49 13.14
N ALA A 15 -24.14 67.48 12.62
CA ALA A 15 -23.52 66.20 12.35
C ALA A 15 -22.51 66.44 11.23
N GLY A 16 -21.24 66.66 11.60
CA GLY A 16 -20.16 66.82 10.63
C GLY A 16 -20.11 65.57 9.76
N PRO A 17 -20.16 65.69 8.41
CA PRO A 17 -19.93 64.55 7.55
C PRO A 17 -18.43 64.21 7.66
N GLY A 18 -18.11 63.26 8.52
CA GLY A 18 -16.76 62.71 8.63
C GLY A 18 -16.37 62.12 7.28
N THR A 19 -15.47 62.80 6.57
CA THR A 19 -14.90 62.38 5.30
C THR A 19 -13.94 61.20 5.50
N GLN A 20 -14.48 60.02 5.81
CA GLN A 20 -13.74 58.75 5.89
C GLN A 20 -13.71 57.99 4.55
N ARG A 21 -13.53 58.71 3.42
CA ARG A 21 -13.65 58.11 2.07
C ARG A 21 -12.38 57.42 1.53
N GLY A 22 -11.28 57.37 2.29
CA GLY A 22 -10.04 56.69 1.86
C GLY A 22 -9.73 55.38 2.57
N VAL A 23 -10.13 55.23 3.84
CA VAL A 23 -9.68 54.11 4.69
C VAL A 23 -10.45 52.82 4.41
N SER A 24 -11.70 52.91 3.95
CA SER A 24 -12.52 51.73 3.66
C SER A 24 -11.94 50.83 2.58
N LEU A 25 -11.31 51.40 1.54
CA LEU A 25 -10.66 50.63 0.47
C LEU A 25 -9.45 49.85 1.00
N ILE A 26 -8.66 50.47 1.88
CA ILE A 26 -7.48 49.84 2.50
C ILE A 26 -7.93 48.69 3.41
N VAL A 27 -8.95 48.91 4.24
CA VAL A 27 -9.49 47.86 5.12
C VAL A 27 -10.07 46.71 4.28
N ALA A 28 -10.80 47.00 3.20
CA ALA A 28 -11.31 45.98 2.29
C ALA A 28 -10.18 45.17 1.64
N LEU A 29 -9.10 45.82 1.22
CA LEU A 29 -7.94 45.13 0.63
C LEU A 29 -7.22 44.25 1.65
N VAL A 30 -6.98 44.75 2.87
CA VAL A 30 -6.37 43.96 3.95
C VAL A 30 -7.24 42.75 4.30
N MET A 31 -8.56 42.94 4.43
CA MET A 31 -9.49 41.85 4.70
C MET A 31 -9.49 40.81 3.58
N LEU A 32 -9.44 41.24 2.31
CA LEU A 32 -9.36 40.33 1.17
C LEU A 32 -8.06 39.51 1.22
N ILE A 33 -6.92 40.12 1.53
CA ILE A 33 -5.64 39.42 1.66
C ILE A 33 -5.67 38.42 2.82
N VAL A 34 -6.26 38.79 3.95
CA VAL A 34 -6.39 37.88 5.10
C VAL A 34 -7.26 36.67 4.73
N LEU A 35 -8.39 36.89 4.05
CA LEU A 35 -9.26 35.80 3.60
C LEU A 35 -8.58 34.90 2.57
N THR A 36 -7.80 35.45 1.63
CA THR A 36 -7.06 34.63 0.66
C THR A 36 -5.97 33.81 1.33
N LEU A 37 -5.23 34.36 2.30
CA LEU A 37 -4.22 33.62 3.05
C LEU A 37 -4.83 32.47 3.86
N ILE A 38 -5.97 32.70 4.52
CA ILE A 38 -6.70 31.66 5.25
C ILE A 38 -7.18 30.57 4.27
N GLY A 39 -7.74 30.97 3.13
CA GLY A 39 -8.19 30.04 2.09
C GLY A 39 -7.05 29.18 1.53
N VAL A 40 -5.91 29.79 1.18
CA VAL A 40 -4.72 29.08 0.69
C VAL A 40 -4.14 28.15 1.75
N SER A 41 -4.04 28.60 3.00
CA SER A 41 -3.57 27.76 4.10
C SER A 41 -4.45 26.52 4.29
N SER A 42 -5.77 26.69 4.19
CA SER A 42 -6.73 25.58 4.33
C SER A 42 -6.62 24.59 3.17
N MET A 43 -6.46 25.10 1.94
CA MET A 43 -6.25 24.28 0.75
C MET A 43 -4.93 23.51 0.80
N ASN A 44 -3.85 24.11 1.29
CA ASN A 44 -2.56 23.44 1.45
C ASN A 44 -2.66 22.24 2.40
N THR A 45 -3.37 22.38 3.53
CA THR A 45 -3.62 21.27 4.45
C THR A 45 -4.40 20.15 3.77
N ALA A 46 -5.51 20.49 3.08
CA ALA A 46 -6.33 19.51 2.37
C ALA A 46 -5.54 18.74 1.29
N ILE A 47 -4.60 19.40 0.59
CA ILE A 47 -3.74 18.74 -0.40
C ILE A 47 -2.83 17.70 0.26
N VAL A 48 -2.25 18.00 1.43
CA VAL A 48 -1.40 17.06 2.16
C VAL A 48 -2.22 15.85 2.62
N GLU A 49 -3.41 16.09 3.19
CA GLU A 49 -4.32 15.03 3.61
C GLU A 49 -4.75 14.14 2.42
N LEU A 50 -5.04 14.74 1.26
CA LEU A 50 -5.38 14.00 0.04
C LEU A 50 -4.20 13.13 -0.43
N LYS A 51 -2.97 13.63 -0.37
CA LYS A 51 -1.78 12.84 -0.72
C LYS A 51 -1.56 11.69 0.26
N MET A 52 -1.76 11.91 1.56
CA MET A 52 -1.68 10.87 2.58
C MET A 52 -2.77 9.81 2.38
N ALA A 53 -4.01 10.23 2.14
CA ALA A 53 -5.14 9.33 1.84
C ALA A 53 -4.88 8.52 0.57
N GLY A 54 -4.39 9.16 -0.49
CA GLY A 54 -4.02 8.48 -1.73
C GLY A 54 -2.89 7.46 -1.54
N SER A 55 -1.85 7.81 -0.78
CA SER A 55 -0.76 6.88 -0.45
C SER A 55 -1.27 5.69 0.37
N SER A 56 -2.11 5.94 1.39
CA SER A 56 -2.71 4.89 2.21
C SER A 56 -3.59 3.96 1.36
N GLN A 57 -4.38 4.50 0.44
CA GLN A 57 -5.21 3.71 -0.46
C GLN A 57 -4.37 2.82 -1.38
N GLN A 58 -3.30 3.36 -1.97
CA GLN A 58 -2.37 2.58 -2.81
C GLN A 58 -1.71 1.45 -2.02
N GLN A 59 -1.31 1.71 -0.78
CA GLN A 59 -0.73 0.68 0.10
C GLN A 59 -1.71 -0.46 0.39
N SER A 60 -2.99 -0.16 0.65
CA SER A 60 -4.01 -1.19 0.87
C SER A 60 -4.30 -2.00 -0.39
N ILE A 61 -4.32 -1.35 -1.56
CA ILE A 61 -4.50 -2.04 -2.86
C ILE A 61 -3.35 -3.02 -3.11
N ALA A 62 -2.09 -2.57 -2.94
CA ALA A 62 -0.92 -3.43 -3.09
C ALA A 62 -0.97 -4.63 -2.13
N LEU A 63 -1.41 -4.44 -0.89
CA LEU A 63 -1.52 -5.53 0.09
C LEU A 63 -2.57 -6.55 -0.32
N ASN A 64 -3.77 -6.10 -0.71
CA ASN A 64 -4.86 -7.00 -1.11
C ASN A 64 -4.45 -7.85 -2.32
N ARG A 65 -3.78 -7.25 -3.30
CA ARG A 65 -3.26 -7.94 -4.49
C ARG A 65 -2.14 -8.91 -4.14
N ALA A 66 -1.23 -8.52 -3.25
CA ALA A 66 -0.18 -9.43 -2.78
C ALA A 66 -0.77 -10.68 -2.08
N ASN A 67 -1.84 -10.52 -1.30
CA ASN A 67 -2.54 -11.65 -0.67
C ASN A 67 -3.28 -12.53 -1.68
N GLU A 68 -3.92 -11.94 -2.69
CA GLU A 68 -4.53 -12.67 -3.79
C GLU A 68 -3.49 -13.51 -4.54
N LEU A 69 -2.35 -12.90 -4.87
CA LEU A 69 -1.26 -13.59 -5.56
C LEU A 69 -0.61 -14.68 -4.70
N LEU A 70 -0.54 -14.46 -3.37
CA LEU A 70 -0.04 -15.47 -2.43
C LEU A 70 -0.89 -16.74 -2.49
N ARG A 71 -2.22 -16.59 -2.52
CA ARG A 71 -3.15 -17.71 -2.66
C ARG A 71 -2.92 -18.47 -3.97
N VAL A 72 -2.65 -17.77 -5.07
CA VAL A 72 -2.35 -18.42 -6.34
C VAL A 72 -1.03 -19.19 -6.27
N GLY A 73 -0.02 -18.65 -5.59
CA GLY A 73 1.23 -19.38 -5.30
C GLY A 73 1.01 -20.63 -4.45
N GLU A 74 0.11 -20.57 -3.46
CA GLU A 74 -0.27 -21.74 -2.65
C GLU A 74 -0.98 -22.81 -3.49
N ASP A 75 -1.94 -22.42 -4.34
CA ASP A 75 -2.62 -23.33 -5.26
C ASP A 75 -1.61 -24.00 -6.22
N ARG A 76 -0.59 -23.26 -6.66
CA ARG A 76 0.50 -23.81 -7.47
C ARG A 76 1.33 -24.83 -6.69
N VAL A 77 1.60 -24.61 -5.41
CA VAL A 77 2.31 -25.59 -4.55
C VAL A 77 1.53 -26.90 -4.41
N VAL A 78 0.19 -26.83 -4.37
CA VAL A 78 -0.67 -28.03 -4.36
C VAL A 78 -0.58 -28.80 -5.68
N GLU A 79 -0.45 -28.11 -6.81
CA GLU A 79 -0.25 -28.75 -8.13
C GLU A 79 1.06 -29.56 -8.18
N ILE A 80 2.16 -29.03 -7.63
CA ILE A 80 3.47 -29.73 -7.54
C ILE A 80 3.33 -31.08 -6.89
N VAL A 81 2.64 -31.09 -5.74
CA VAL A 81 2.47 -32.30 -4.93
C VAL A 81 1.70 -33.38 -5.71
N THR A 82 0.90 -32.97 -6.70
CA THR A 82 0.10 -33.87 -7.53
C THR A 82 0.85 -34.30 -8.80
N ASP A 83 1.68 -33.42 -9.37
CA ASP A 83 2.51 -33.67 -10.56
C ASP A 83 3.96 -33.15 -10.38
N PRO A 84 4.90 -34.02 -9.97
CA PRO A 84 6.30 -33.65 -9.75
C PRO A 84 7.05 -33.14 -10.98
N LEU A 85 6.53 -33.40 -12.20
CA LEU A 85 7.13 -32.91 -13.44
C LEU A 85 6.72 -31.47 -13.76
N ALA A 86 5.79 -30.90 -13.00
CA ALA A 86 5.34 -29.53 -13.17
C ALA A 86 6.37 -28.49 -12.65
N PHE A 87 7.43 -28.93 -11.97
CA PHE A 87 8.43 -28.07 -11.34
C PHE A 87 9.86 -28.41 -11.76
N ASP A 88 10.66 -27.35 -11.97
CA ASP A 88 12.07 -27.47 -12.33
C ASP A 88 12.94 -26.51 -11.52
N PHE A 89 13.38 -26.94 -10.33
CA PHE A 89 14.33 -26.16 -9.52
C PHE A 89 15.71 -25.92 -10.18
N SER A 90 15.94 -26.38 -11.42
CA SER A 90 17.17 -26.15 -12.17
C SER A 90 17.14 -24.91 -13.08
N ALA A 91 15.97 -24.30 -13.30
CA ALA A 91 15.83 -23.12 -14.13
C ALA A 91 16.00 -21.83 -13.30
N SER A 92 17.04 -21.04 -13.59
CA SER A 92 17.41 -19.84 -12.80
C SER A 92 16.46 -18.63 -12.93
N ASP A 93 15.28 -18.80 -13.52
CA ASP A 93 14.36 -17.70 -13.83
C ASP A 93 12.87 -18.09 -13.75
N ASP A 94 12.52 -19.28 -13.25
CA ASP A 94 11.13 -19.77 -13.21
C ASP A 94 10.36 -19.38 -11.93
N GLY A 95 11.02 -18.63 -11.03
CA GLY A 95 10.45 -18.22 -9.75
C GLY A 95 10.45 -19.31 -8.69
N TYR A 96 11.17 -20.42 -8.91
CA TYR A 96 11.29 -21.51 -7.97
C TYR A 96 12.72 -21.66 -7.46
N TYR A 97 12.85 -21.75 -6.14
CA TYR A 97 14.14 -21.82 -5.48
C TYR A 97 14.16 -22.92 -4.45
N THR A 98 15.36 -23.32 -4.08
CA THR A 98 15.62 -24.20 -2.96
C THR A 98 16.36 -23.44 -1.87
N LYS A 99 16.39 -24.00 -0.67
CA LYS A 99 17.20 -23.48 0.44
C LYS A 99 18.70 -23.29 0.07
N ALA A 100 19.21 -24.06 -0.88
CA ALA A 100 20.60 -23.97 -1.33
C ALA A 100 20.90 -22.66 -2.08
N ASP A 101 19.89 -22.06 -2.71
CA ASP A 101 20.04 -20.84 -3.51
C ASP A 101 20.22 -19.58 -2.65
N ASN A 102 19.87 -19.65 -1.35
CA ASN A 102 20.06 -18.58 -0.37
C ASN A 102 19.57 -17.21 -0.89
N ILE A 103 18.34 -17.18 -1.37
CA ILE A 103 17.76 -15.99 -2.00
C ILE A 103 17.50 -14.88 -0.97
N ASP A 104 17.81 -13.63 -1.35
CA ASP A 104 17.33 -12.45 -0.63
C ASP A 104 16.15 -11.84 -1.40
N VAL A 105 14.94 -12.04 -0.87
CA VAL A 105 13.69 -11.54 -1.46
C VAL A 105 13.66 -10.02 -1.64
N HIS A 106 14.48 -9.25 -0.93
CA HIS A 106 14.52 -7.78 -1.07
C HIS A 106 15.42 -7.31 -2.20
N ASN A 107 16.43 -8.11 -2.56
CA ASN A 107 17.47 -7.74 -3.52
C ASN A 107 17.53 -8.69 -4.73
N ILE A 108 16.66 -9.70 -4.77
CA ILE A 108 16.52 -10.57 -5.93
C ILE A 108 15.92 -9.82 -7.11
N HIS A 109 16.33 -10.24 -8.31
CA HIS A 109 15.65 -9.83 -9.52
C HIS A 109 14.26 -10.48 -9.55
N TRP A 110 13.24 -9.69 -9.26
CA TRP A 110 11.85 -10.06 -9.52
C TRP A 110 11.64 -10.05 -11.04
N ALA A 111 11.86 -11.19 -11.68
CA ALA A 111 11.89 -11.30 -13.13
C ALA A 111 10.66 -10.67 -13.80
N GLU A 112 10.87 -9.84 -14.83
CA GLU A 112 9.78 -9.38 -15.72
C GLU A 112 9.27 -10.49 -16.64
N GLN A 113 9.96 -11.64 -16.72
CA GLN A 113 9.58 -12.82 -17.51
C GLN A 113 9.87 -14.15 -16.79
N GLY A 114 9.63 -14.24 -15.48
CA GLY A 114 9.83 -15.49 -14.75
C GLY A 114 8.57 -16.30 -14.46
N LEU A 115 7.40 -15.77 -14.83
CA LEU A 115 6.17 -16.53 -14.71
C LEU A 115 5.12 -16.08 -15.72
N SER A 116 5.33 -16.51 -16.96
CA SER A 116 4.35 -16.43 -18.05
C SER A 116 3.20 -17.45 -17.91
N SER A 117 3.08 -18.15 -16.77
CA SER A 117 2.09 -19.21 -16.56
C SER A 117 1.04 -18.92 -15.49
N ILE A 118 1.01 -17.74 -14.88
CA ILE A 118 -0.12 -17.31 -14.03
C ILE A 118 -0.70 -16.02 -14.60
N GLN A 119 -1.81 -16.20 -15.33
CA GLN A 119 -2.58 -15.12 -15.93
C GLN A 119 -3.16 -14.17 -14.89
N GLY A 120 -3.06 -12.87 -15.19
CA GLY A 120 -3.68 -11.76 -14.46
C GLY A 120 -2.82 -11.36 -13.26
N THR A 121 -2.24 -10.18 -13.15
CA THR A 121 -2.72 -8.84 -13.50
C THR A 121 -1.51 -7.89 -13.42
N ASN A 122 -1.51 -6.79 -14.18
CA ASN A 122 -0.62 -5.61 -14.06
C ASN A 122 0.90 -5.83 -13.92
N ALA A 123 1.70 -5.18 -14.78
CA ALA A 123 3.15 -5.11 -14.65
C ALA A 123 3.58 -4.74 -13.21
N GLY A 124 4.23 -5.67 -12.49
CA GLY A 124 4.70 -5.48 -11.11
C GLY A 124 4.12 -6.44 -10.05
N GLU A 125 3.25 -7.37 -10.40
CA GLU A 125 2.75 -8.45 -9.52
C GLU A 125 3.52 -9.75 -9.82
N THR A 126 4.22 -10.32 -8.84
CA THR A 126 5.06 -11.52 -9.01
C THR A 126 5.12 -12.31 -7.70
N TYR A 127 5.16 -13.64 -7.77
CA TYR A 127 5.47 -14.48 -6.62
C TYR A 127 6.67 -15.37 -6.90
N ILE A 128 7.26 -15.84 -5.81
CA ILE A 128 8.36 -16.78 -5.79
C ILE A 128 7.99 -17.89 -4.80
N ALA A 129 8.29 -19.14 -5.13
CA ALA A 129 8.15 -20.26 -4.19
C ALA A 129 9.52 -20.88 -3.91
N GLU A 130 9.86 -21.00 -2.63
CA GLU A 130 11.12 -21.56 -2.16
C GLU A 130 10.87 -22.82 -1.35
N TYR A 131 11.49 -23.92 -1.75
CA TYR A 131 11.47 -25.17 -1.00
C TYR A 131 12.52 -25.15 0.11
N LEU A 132 12.07 -25.18 1.37
CA LEU A 132 12.92 -25.11 2.56
C LEU A 132 13.46 -26.47 3.00
N GLY A 133 12.96 -27.56 2.40
CA GLY A 133 13.36 -28.93 2.69
C GLY A 133 12.27 -29.75 3.37
N ASP A 134 12.60 -31.01 3.63
CA ASP A 134 11.79 -31.95 4.40
C ASP A 134 12.28 -32.04 5.86
N GLU A 135 11.34 -32.16 6.78
CA GLU A 135 11.59 -32.44 8.20
C GLU A 135 10.93 -33.75 8.62
N GLU A 136 11.66 -34.56 9.39
CA GLU A 136 11.19 -35.84 9.92
C GLU A 136 10.09 -35.62 10.97
N ILE A 137 9.01 -36.41 10.94
CA ILE A 137 8.05 -36.38 12.05
C ILE A 137 8.52 -37.37 13.13
N PRO A 138 8.78 -36.92 14.37
CA PRO A 138 9.19 -37.83 15.44
C PRO A 138 8.13 -38.90 15.71
N GLY A 139 8.54 -40.17 15.75
CA GLY A 139 7.68 -41.31 16.08
C GLY A 139 7.09 -42.06 14.89
N GLU A 140 7.51 -41.75 13.66
CA GLU A 140 7.13 -42.51 12.47
C GLU A 140 7.86 -43.85 12.33
N SER A 141 7.24 -44.78 11.59
CA SER A 141 7.87 -46.06 11.23
C SER A 141 8.65 -45.90 9.93
N ARG A 142 9.84 -46.52 9.84
CA ARG A 142 10.59 -46.59 8.58
C ARG A 142 9.95 -47.59 7.62
N LYS A 143 10.00 -47.30 6.32
CA LYS A 143 9.58 -48.24 5.29
C LYS A 143 10.52 -49.43 5.30
N GLU A 144 9.97 -50.64 5.36
CA GLU A 144 10.76 -51.86 5.27
C GLU A 144 10.88 -52.26 3.79
N GLY A 145 12.10 -52.19 3.22
CA GLY A 145 12.40 -52.65 1.84
C GLY A 145 13.02 -51.62 0.89
N THR A 146 13.10 -50.34 1.27
CA THR A 146 13.88 -49.31 0.57
C THR A 146 14.33 -48.30 1.62
N ASP A 147 15.53 -47.72 1.53
CA ASP A 147 16.03 -46.65 2.43
C ASP A 147 15.26 -45.34 2.23
N GLY A 148 13.94 -45.40 2.43
CA GLY A 148 13.01 -44.31 2.18
C GLY A 148 11.96 -44.20 3.27
N ARG A 149 11.40 -43.01 3.41
CA ARG A 149 10.35 -42.71 4.37
C ARG A 149 9.01 -43.25 3.89
N ILE A 150 8.07 -43.49 4.81
CA ILE A 150 6.67 -43.75 4.45
C ILE A 150 6.07 -42.42 3.95
N ILE A 151 5.14 -42.47 2.99
CA ILE A 151 4.39 -41.27 2.56
C ILE A 151 3.70 -40.64 3.77
N GLY A 152 3.88 -39.34 3.99
CA GLY A 152 3.42 -38.65 5.20
C GLY A 152 4.32 -38.82 6.42
N GLY A 153 5.46 -39.50 6.29
CA GLY A 153 6.55 -39.53 7.27
C GLY A 153 7.57 -38.41 7.06
N ALA A 154 7.17 -37.32 6.42
CA ALA A 154 7.97 -36.13 6.31
C ALA A 154 7.05 -34.94 6.09
N VAL A 155 7.48 -33.80 6.59
CA VAL A 155 6.81 -32.53 6.38
C VAL A 155 7.66 -31.72 5.42
N HIS A 156 7.12 -31.42 4.26
CA HIS A 156 7.76 -30.63 3.21
C HIS A 156 7.32 -29.18 3.35
N THR A 157 8.28 -28.28 3.58
CA THR A 157 8.00 -26.87 3.85
C THR A 157 8.34 -26.00 2.65
N PHE A 158 7.39 -25.16 2.25
CA PHE A 158 7.52 -24.17 1.21
C PHE A 158 7.36 -22.78 1.80
N ARG A 159 8.22 -21.85 1.39
CA ARG A 159 8.09 -20.42 1.65
C ARG A 159 7.69 -19.74 0.37
N ILE A 160 6.50 -19.18 0.35
CA ILE A 160 5.97 -18.46 -0.80
C ILE A 160 6.07 -16.98 -0.48
N THR A 161 6.71 -16.21 -1.35
CA THR A 161 6.82 -14.75 -1.22
C THR A 161 6.15 -14.10 -2.40
N SER A 162 5.12 -13.28 -2.15
CA SER A 162 4.45 -12.48 -3.16
C SER A 162 4.86 -11.02 -3.06
N ARG A 163 4.97 -10.38 -4.22
CA ARG A 163 5.27 -8.96 -4.40
C ARG A 163 4.18 -8.33 -5.23
N SER A 164 3.66 -7.20 -4.76
CA SER A 164 2.73 -6.38 -5.52
C SER A 164 3.12 -4.91 -5.42
N ALA A 165 3.04 -4.23 -6.56
CA ALA A 165 3.20 -2.78 -6.67
C ALA A 165 1.88 -2.12 -7.07
N ALA A 166 1.52 -1.04 -6.38
CA ALA A 166 0.40 -0.19 -6.73
C ALA A 166 0.86 1.25 -7.00
N GLY A 167 0.58 1.76 -8.19
CA GLY A 167 1.03 3.09 -8.62
C GLY A 167 2.56 3.17 -8.71
N LYS A 168 3.13 4.34 -8.38
CA LYS A 168 4.58 4.59 -8.51
C LYS A 168 5.40 4.32 -7.24
N SER A 169 4.76 4.13 -6.09
CA SER A 169 5.48 4.17 -4.80
C SER A 169 4.99 3.20 -3.73
N ALA A 170 3.83 2.56 -3.89
CA ALA A 170 3.40 1.54 -2.94
C ALA A 170 3.91 0.17 -3.38
N LEU A 171 4.85 -0.38 -2.63
CA LEU A 171 5.33 -1.75 -2.79
C LEU A 171 5.00 -2.55 -1.53
N ARG A 172 4.41 -3.73 -1.70
CA ARG A 172 4.11 -4.66 -0.61
C ARG A 172 4.69 -6.04 -0.93
N LEU A 173 5.32 -6.62 0.07
CA LEU A 173 5.81 -7.98 0.09
C LEU A 173 5.05 -8.73 1.18
N VAL A 174 4.54 -9.91 0.84
CA VAL A 174 3.85 -10.80 1.78
C VAL A 174 4.45 -12.19 1.66
N GLN A 175 4.52 -12.90 2.77
CA GLN A 175 5.10 -14.23 2.82
C GLN A 175 4.16 -15.20 3.53
N SER A 176 4.03 -16.40 2.97
CA SER A 176 3.33 -17.54 3.56
C SER A 176 4.29 -18.70 3.73
N ILE A 177 4.09 -19.48 4.79
CA ILE A 177 4.73 -20.78 4.94
C ILE A 177 3.66 -21.84 4.70
N TYR A 178 3.83 -22.59 3.62
CA TYR A 178 2.94 -23.66 3.22
C TYR A 178 3.61 -25.00 3.47
N VAL A 179 2.83 -25.97 3.93
CA VAL A 179 3.35 -27.25 4.40
C VAL A 179 2.54 -28.39 3.80
N THR A 180 3.23 -29.40 3.26
CA THR A 180 2.65 -30.59 2.64
C THR A 180 3.27 -31.87 3.19
N SER A 181 2.49 -32.95 3.22
CA SER A 181 2.92 -34.29 3.67
C SER A 181 3.60 -35.11 2.58
N SER A 182 3.68 -34.57 1.37
CA SER A 182 4.19 -35.25 0.18
C SER A 182 5.30 -34.43 -0.45
N PRO A 183 6.33 -35.07 -1.00
CA PRO A 183 7.44 -34.37 -1.63
C PRO A 183 6.98 -33.64 -2.91
N PRO A 184 7.69 -32.56 -3.30
CA PRO A 184 7.60 -32.02 -4.65
C PRO A 184 8.13 -33.01 -5.69
#